data_AF-A0A3M7I7W3-F1
#
_entry.id   AF-A0A3M7I7W3-F1
#
_cell.length_a   1.000
_cell.length_b   1.000
_cell.length_c   1.000
_cell.angle_alpha   90.00
_cell.angle_beta   90.00
_cell.angle_gamma   90.00
#
_symmetry.space_group_name_H-M   'P 1'
#
loop_
_entity.id
_entity.type
_entity.pdbx_description
1 polymer ?
#
loop_
_entity_poly.entity_id
_entity_poly.type
_entity_poly.pdbx_seq_one_letter_code
_entity_poly.pdbx_strand_id
1 'polypeptide(L)' 'MRPTLARMAGHDSVHMDPALVKYANMYVKRHEYFRWTPRTAWLSVAYVLAIPGALMYTAYKIDGKWDLRGKRRGDIISEF' A
#
# COMPACT_ATOMS: atom_id res chain seq x y z
N MET A 1 15.29 -47.29 13.94
CA MET A 1 14.24 -46.25 13.76
C MET A 1 14.23 -45.85 12.30
N ARG A 2 13.09 -45.94 11.61
CA ARG A 2 12.99 -45.63 10.17
C ARG A 2 13.14 -44.12 9.96
N PRO A 3 14.03 -43.63 9.08
CA PRO A 3 14.03 -42.22 8.69
C PRO A 3 12.78 -41.96 7.84
N THR A 4 11.89 -41.07 8.29
CA THR A 4 10.57 -40.75 7.71
C THR A 4 10.59 -39.34 7.15
N LEU A 5 10.53 -39.08 5.83
CA LEU A 5 10.64 -37.71 5.28
C LEU A 5 11.76 -36.86 5.94
N ALA A 6 12.76 -37.54 6.53
CA ALA A 6 13.65 -37.01 7.56
C ALA A 6 14.82 -36.24 6.94
N ARG A 7 14.57 -35.76 5.72
CA ARG A 7 15.48 -35.06 4.83
C ARG A 7 14.68 -33.99 4.08
N MET A 8 13.97 -33.12 4.80
CA MET A 8 13.86 -31.73 4.36
C MET A 8 15.23 -31.10 4.64
N ALA A 9 16.16 -31.33 3.71
CA ALA A 9 17.57 -31.02 3.84
C ALA A 9 17.85 -29.52 3.68
N GLY A 10 17.45 -28.72 4.67
CA GLY A 10 17.98 -27.38 4.90
C GLY A 10 18.98 -27.44 6.04
N HIS A 11 20.20 -26.94 5.83
CA HIS A 11 21.09 -26.61 6.94
C HIS A 11 20.55 -25.33 7.59
N ASP A 12 19.78 -25.46 8.68
CA ASP A 12 19.35 -24.32 9.49
C ASP A 12 20.57 -23.75 10.23
N SER A 13 21.33 -22.89 9.54
CA SER A 13 22.47 -22.16 10.11
C SER A 13 22.05 -21.07 11.09
N VAL A 14 20.77 -20.70 11.08
CA VAL A 14 20.24 -19.58 11.84
C VAL A 14 19.43 -20.10 13.01
N HIS A 15 19.86 -19.74 14.21
CA HIS A 15 19.09 -19.97 15.42
C HIS A 15 17.91 -19.00 15.41
N MET A 16 16.71 -19.51 15.16
CA MET A 16 15.51 -18.71 15.12
C MET A 16 15.11 -18.29 16.54
N ASP A 17 15.27 -17.01 16.85
CA ASP A 17 14.78 -16.46 18.12
C ASP A 17 13.24 -16.55 18.14
N PRO A 18 12.63 -17.23 19.13
CA PRO A 18 11.18 -17.34 19.25
C PRO A 18 10.48 -15.98 19.32
N ALA A 19 11.13 -14.93 19.86
CA ALA A 19 10.54 -13.59 19.92
C ALA A 19 10.43 -12.95 18.52
N LEU A 20 11.49 -13.05 17.71
CA LEU A 20 11.49 -12.55 16.33
C LEU A 20 10.50 -13.34 15.44
N VAL A 21 10.43 -14.66 15.61
CA VAL A 21 9.46 -15.50 14.90
C VAL A 21 8.03 -15.08 15.26
N LYS A 22 7.74 -14.86 16.54
CA LYS A 22 6.42 -14.38 16.99
C LYS A 22 6.10 -13.01 16.43
N TYR A 23 7.06 -12.07 16.45
CA TYR A 23 6.91 -10.74 15.88
C TYR A 23 6.56 -10.81 14.40
N ALA A 24 7.33 -11.54 13.59
CA ALA A 24 7.05 -11.71 12.16
C ALA A 24 5.64 -12.28 11.94
N ASN A 25 5.26 -13.31 12.70
CA ASN A 25 3.93 -13.93 12.62
C ASN A 25 2.79 -12.94 12.96
N MET A 26 2.99 -12.00 13.89
CA MET A 26 1.99 -10.97 14.20
C MET A 26 1.72 -10.01 13.02
N TYR A 27 2.73 -9.75 12.17
CA TYR A 27 2.53 -8.90 10.99
C TYR A 27 1.79 -9.67 9.88
N VAL A 28 2.20 -10.91 9.61
CA VAL A 28 1.59 -11.76 8.58
C VAL A 28 0.12 -12.04 8.91
N LYS A 29 -0.18 -12.39 10.17
CA LYS A 29 -1.53 -12.72 10.63
C LYS A 29 -2.38 -11.52 11.04
N ARG A 30 -1.91 -10.29 10.81
CA ARG A 30 -2.63 -9.08 11.24
C ARG A 30 -4.06 -9.01 10.69
N HIS A 31 -4.29 -9.54 9.50
CA HIS A 31 -5.60 -9.57 8.85
C HIS A 31 -6.60 -10.48 9.58
N GLU A 32 -6.13 -11.57 10.22
CA GLU A 32 -6.97 -12.48 11.00
C GLU A 32 -7.56 -11.80 12.25
N TYR A 33 -6.79 -10.89 12.85
CA TYR A 33 -7.17 -10.18 14.08
C TYR A 33 -7.70 -8.76 13.83
N PHE A 34 -7.96 -8.40 12.57
CA PHE A 34 -8.46 -7.08 12.23
C PHE A 34 -9.88 -6.85 12.79
N ARG A 35 -10.15 -5.62 13.23
CA ARG A 35 -11.46 -5.19 13.71
C ARG A 35 -11.85 -3.85 13.12
N TRP A 36 -13.12 -3.73 12.75
CA TRP A 36 -13.73 -2.45 12.44
C TRP A 36 -13.94 -1.66 13.72
N THR A 37 -13.16 -0.59 13.86
CA THR A 37 -13.31 0.44 14.88
C THR A 37 -13.63 1.75 14.17
N PRO A 38 -14.21 2.75 14.84
CA PRO A 38 -14.48 4.03 14.20
C PRO A 38 -13.23 4.64 13.52
N ARG A 39 -12.06 4.46 14.14
CA ARG A 39 -10.77 4.90 13.58
C ARG A 39 -10.39 4.13 12.32
N THR A 40 -10.39 2.80 12.35
CA THR A 40 -9.97 1.99 11.20
C THR A 40 -10.96 2.11 10.04
N ALA A 41 -12.26 2.21 10.33
CA ALA A 41 -13.30 2.48 9.35
C ALA A 41 -13.06 3.82 8.63
N TRP A 42 -12.83 4.89 9.41
CA TRP A 42 -12.57 6.21 8.85
C TRP A 42 -11.31 6.24 7.96
N LEU A 43 -10.23 5.62 8.43
CA LEU A 43 -8.99 5.52 7.65
C LEU A 43 -9.21 4.75 6.35
N SER A 44 -9.92 3.62 6.38
CA SER A 44 -10.24 2.87 5.16
C SER A 44 -11.02 3.72 4.15
N VAL A 45 -12.05 4.44 4.58
CA VAL A 45 -12.81 5.33 3.70
C VAL A 45 -11.94 6.46 3.13
N ALA A 46 -11.13 7.10 3.97
CA ALA A 46 -10.27 8.20 3.54
C ALA A 46 -9.27 7.76 2.47
N TYR A 47 -8.56 6.66 2.70
CA TYR A 47 -7.48 6.22 1.82
C TYR A 47 -7.94 5.40 0.61
N VAL A 48 -9.05 4.67 0.71
CA VAL A 48 -9.57 3.88 -0.42
C VAL A 48 -10.49 4.69 -1.31
N LEU A 49 -11.25 5.64 -0.76
CA LEU A 49 -12.26 6.38 -1.52
C LEU A 49 -11.93 7.87 -1.63
N ALA A 50 -11.74 8.56 -0.50
CA ALA A 50 -11.65 10.02 -0.50
C ALA A 50 -10.41 10.52 -1.26
N ILE A 51 -9.24 9.96 -0.98
CA ILE A 51 -7.98 10.37 -1.64
C ILE A 51 -7.99 10.01 -3.13
N PRO A 52 -8.24 8.75 -3.54
CA PRO A 52 -8.30 8.42 -4.97
C PRO A 52 -9.40 9.17 -5.71
N GLY A 53 -10.58 9.33 -5.09
CA GLY A 53 -11.70 10.08 -5.67
C GLY A 53 -11.38 11.57 -5.86
N ALA A 54 -10.76 12.21 -4.87
CA ALA A 54 -10.32 13.60 -4.99
C ALA A 54 -9.26 13.77 -6.09
N LEU A 55 -8.25 12.89 -6.13
CA LEU A 55 -7.22 12.92 -7.17
C LEU A 55 -7.79 12.69 -8.57
N MET A 56 -8.71 11.74 -8.71
CA MET A 56 -9.37 11.46 -9.99
C MET A 56 -10.20 12.66 -10.45
N TYR A 57 -10.97 13.26 -9.55
CA TYR A 57 -11.76 14.45 -9.85
C TYR A 57 -10.88 15.63 -10.28
N THR A 58 -9.80 15.92 -9.53
CA THR A 58 -8.90 17.01 -9.88
C THR A 58 -8.17 16.72 -11.18
N ALA A 59 -7.71 15.49 -11.40
CA ALA A 59 -7.09 15.06 -12.66
C ALA A 59 -8.02 15.34 -13.85
N TYR A 60 -9.28 14.89 -13.81
CA TYR A 60 -10.23 15.16 -14.89
C TYR A 60 -10.54 16.65 -15.08
N LYS A 61 -10.46 17.45 -14.02
CA LYS A 61 -10.67 18.91 -14.09
C LYS A 61 -9.50 19.66 -14.73
N ILE A 62 -8.28 19.17 -14.57
CA ILE A 62 -7.07 19.82 -15.09
C ILE A 62 -6.60 19.20 -16.41
N ASP A 63 -7.09 18.02 -16.74
CA ASP A 63 -6.72 17.31 -17.96
C ASP A 63 -7.03 18.16 -19.20
N GLY A 64 -6.04 18.31 -20.08
CA GLY A 64 -6.12 19.19 -21.25
C GLY A 64 -6.27 20.69 -20.96
N LYS A 65 -6.39 21.13 -19.70
CA LYS A 65 -6.62 22.54 -19.38
C LYS A 65 -5.39 23.41 -19.61
N TRP A 66 -4.20 22.87 -19.34
CA TRP A 66 -2.95 23.63 -19.37
C TRP A 66 -2.06 23.16 -20.51
N ASP A 67 -1.75 24.06 -21.45
CA ASP A 67 -0.70 23.85 -22.45
C ASP A 67 0.38 24.93 -22.30
N LEU A 68 1.61 24.47 -22.04
CA LEU A 68 2.77 25.35 -21.86
C LEU A 68 3.70 25.36 -23.08
N ARG A 69 3.36 24.60 -24.12
CA ARG A 69 4.23 24.42 -25.28
C ARG A 69 4.34 25.74 -26.07
N GLY A 70 5.55 26.32 -26.05
CA GLY A 70 5.87 27.53 -26.83
C GLY A 70 5.30 28.85 -26.28
N LYS A 71 4.67 28.84 -25.10
CA LYS A 71 4.07 30.05 -24.48
C LYS A 71 5.16 31.00 -23.94
N ARG A 72 4.92 32.31 -24.04
CA ARG A 72 5.81 33.40 -23.58
C ARG A 72 5.18 34.17 -22.41
N ARG A 73 5.94 35.13 -21.85
CA ARG A 73 5.46 36.00 -20.77
C ARG A 73 4.24 36.80 -21.24
N GLY A 74 3.11 36.63 -20.55
CA GLY A 74 1.86 37.32 -20.86
C GLY A 74 0.87 36.47 -21.67
N ASP A 75 1.27 35.31 -22.18
CA ASP A 75 0.38 34.44 -22.96
C ASP A 75 -0.56 33.63 -22.04
N ILE A 76 -1.78 33.39 -22.53
CA ILE A 76 -2.78 32.58 -21.83
C ILE A 76 -2.38 31.10 -21.95
N ILE A 77 -2.25 30.45 -20.79
CA ILE A 77 -1.85 29.04 -20.65
C ILE A 77 -3.04 28.08 -20.53
N SER A 78 -4.26 28.60 -20.34
CA SER A 78 -5.48 27.80 -20.24
C SER A 78 -6.15 27.64 -21.60
N GLU A 79 -6.54 26.41 -21.96
CA GLU A 79 -7.21 26.13 -23.23
C GLU A 79 -8.74 26.32 -23.18
N PHE A 80 -9.36 26.19 -22.00
CA PHE A 80 -10.81 26.38 -21.77
C PHE A 80 -11.15 26.82 -20.33
#